data_AF-A0A0D2N1X5-F1
#
_entry.id   AF-A0A0D2N1X5-F1
#
_cell.length_a   1.000
_cell.length_b   1.000
_cell.length_c   1.000
_cell.angle_alpha   90.00
_cell.angle_beta   90.00
_cell.angle_gamma   90.00
#
_symmetry.space_group_name_H-M   'P 1'
#
loop_
_entity.id
_entity.type
_entity.pdbx_description
1 polymer ?
#
loop_
_entity_poly.entity_id
_entity_poly.type
_entity_poly.pdbx_seq_one_letter_code
_entity_poly.pdbx_strand_id
1 'polypeptide(L)'
;MLQELDQLEAFESAALEAAVAEREALVAAAAAAAGASPESPAAAGPHPRPPPPAAQQLLCPVCMGAFLLQRAGVVVCPRGCLQLNLAAESLSLGDLRARLEQVYEEHRATGCGGSLVFRMEDLFGSRSLTSSCAAGCPHYRVVA
;
A
#
# COMPACT_ATOMS: atom_id res chain seq x y z
N MET A 1 28.42 10.51 43.86
CA MET A 1 27.28 9.59 43.73
C MET A 1 25.92 10.28 43.84
N LEU A 2 25.50 10.89 44.97
CA LEU A 2 24.20 11.59 45.03
C LEU A 2 24.08 12.80 44.09
N GLN A 3 25.14 13.61 43.95
CA GLN A 3 25.16 14.74 43.00
C GLN A 3 25.17 14.33 41.52
N GLU A 4 25.54 13.09 41.20
CA GLU A 4 25.59 12.60 39.81
C GLU A 4 24.23 12.08 39.37
N LEU A 5 23.44 11.54 40.30
CA LEU A 5 22.05 11.14 40.07
C LEU A 5 21.16 12.36 39.82
N ASP A 6 21.28 13.40 40.64
CA ASP A 6 20.51 14.65 40.50
C ASP A 6 20.77 15.35 39.16
N GLN A 7 22.03 15.33 38.70
CA GLN A 7 22.40 15.85 37.38
C GLN A 7 21.84 15.02 36.21
N LEU A 8 21.75 13.69 36.38
CA LEU A 8 21.15 12.82 35.37
C LEU A 8 19.63 13.07 35.26
N GLU A 9 18.94 13.13 36.40
CA GLU A 9 17.49 13.36 36.46
C GLU A 9 17.11 14.73 35.87
N ALA A 10 17.92 15.77 36.11
CA ALA A 10 17.74 17.09 35.51
C ALA A 10 17.89 17.06 33.98
N PHE A 11 18.86 16.31 33.47
CA PHE A 11 19.09 16.18 32.03
C PHE A 11 17.95 15.39 31.35
N GLU A 12 17.51 14.30 31.97
CA GLU A 12 16.38 13.50 31.48
C GLU A 12 15.08 14.30 31.48
N SER A 13 14.85 15.10 32.53
CA SER A 13 13.68 15.99 32.62
C SER A 13 13.70 17.05 31.53
N ALA A 14 14.84 17.71 31.31
CA ALA A 14 14.97 18.72 30.26
C ALA A 14 14.80 18.12 28.85
N ALA A 15 15.30 16.91 28.61
CA ALA A 15 15.13 16.21 27.34
C ALA A 15 13.66 15.82 27.09
N LEU A 16 12.95 15.38 28.14
CA LEU A 16 11.53 15.06 28.05
C LEU A 16 10.68 16.31 27.77
N GLU A 17 10.96 17.43 28.44
CA GLU A 17 10.27 18.70 28.20
C GLU A 17 10.48 19.20 26.75
N ALA A 18 11.69 19.09 26.22
CA ALA A 18 11.99 19.44 24.84
C ALA A 18 11.21 18.56 23.83
N ALA A 19 11.12 17.25 24.08
CA ALA A 19 10.38 16.33 23.23
C ALA A 19 8.85 16.57 23.28
N VAL A 20 8.31 16.95 24.44
CA VAL A 20 6.90 17.33 24.58
C VAL A 20 6.62 18.62 23.79
N ALA A 21 7.46 19.64 23.93
CA ALA A 21 7.31 20.91 23.21
C ALA A 21 7.35 20.73 21.68
N GLU A 22 8.24 19.88 21.16
CA GLU A 22 8.31 19.58 19.73
C GLU A 22 7.02 18.89 19.23
N ARG A 23 6.47 17.96 20.03
CA ARG A 23 5.22 17.25 19.70
C ARG A 23 4.01 18.19 19.75
N GLU A 24 3.95 19.11 20.70
CA GLU A 24 2.88 20.12 20.77
C GLU A 24 2.90 21.07 19.56
N ALA A 25 4.09 21.46 19.10
CA ALA A 25 4.24 22.28 17.89
C ALA A 25 3.73 21.56 16.63
N LEU A 26 4.03 20.25 16.48
CA LEU A 26 3.54 19.44 15.37
C LEU A 26 2.02 19.26 15.40
N VAL A 27 1.41 19.07 16.59
CA VAL A 27 -0.05 18.95 16.74
C VAL A 27 -0.76 20.26 16.43
N ALA A 28 -0.22 21.41 16.86
CA ALA A 28 -0.77 22.73 16.55
C ALA A 28 -0.74 23.02 15.04
N ALA A 29 0.33 22.64 14.34
CA ALA A 29 0.43 22.78 12.89
C ALA A 29 -0.60 21.93 12.14
N ALA A 30 -0.88 20.70 12.61
CA ALA A 30 -1.88 19.83 12.00
C ALA A 30 -3.33 20.35 12.18
N ALA A 31 -3.63 20.96 13.34
CA ALA A 31 -4.96 21.52 13.61
C ALA A 31 -5.32 22.69 12.68
N ALA A 32 -4.34 23.48 12.24
CA ALA A 32 -4.55 24.60 11.32
C ALA A 32 -4.97 24.17 9.89
N ALA A 33 -4.65 22.94 9.46
CA ALA A 33 -4.94 22.45 8.10
C ALA A 33 -6.36 21.87 7.93
N ALA A 34 -7.11 21.63 9.02
CA ALA A 34 -8.42 20.99 8.97
C ALA A 34 -9.61 21.96 8.78
N GLY A 35 -9.35 23.26 8.69
CA GLY A 35 -10.38 24.31 8.62
C GLY A 35 -10.73 24.77 7.21
N ALA A 36 -11.24 23.89 6.33
CA ALA A 36 -11.93 24.32 5.11
C ALA A 36 -12.87 23.24 4.57
N SER A 37 -14.14 23.28 4.99
CA SER A 37 -15.29 22.80 4.21
C SER A 37 -16.34 23.91 4.22
N PRO A 38 -16.82 24.30 3.03
CA PRO A 38 -18.24 24.17 2.70
C PRO A 38 -18.40 23.72 1.23
N GLU A 39 -19.51 23.27 0.64
CA GLU A 39 -20.92 23.09 0.99
C GLU A 39 -21.53 22.25 -0.17
N SER A 40 -22.68 21.60 0.07
CA SER A 40 -23.56 21.02 -0.96
C SER A 40 -24.69 22.02 -1.23
N PRO A 41 -25.18 22.22 -2.48
CA PRO A 41 -26.51 21.68 -2.81
C PRO A 41 -26.80 21.32 -4.29
N ALA A 42 -27.64 20.29 -4.45
CA ALA A 42 -28.78 20.04 -5.37
C ALA A 42 -28.80 20.45 -6.88
N ALA A 43 -29.14 19.43 -7.69
CA ALA A 43 -30.09 19.39 -8.84
C ALA A 43 -29.78 20.08 -10.20
N ALA A 44 -29.60 19.26 -11.26
CA ALA A 44 -30.37 19.24 -12.52
C ALA A 44 -29.54 18.67 -13.71
N GLY A 45 -30.08 17.65 -14.39
CA GLY A 45 -29.64 17.18 -15.72
C GLY A 45 -29.33 15.67 -15.78
N PRO A 46 -29.99 14.87 -16.66
CA PRO A 46 -29.56 13.52 -16.97
C PRO A 46 -28.36 13.60 -17.92
N HIS A 47 -27.22 14.06 -17.42
CA HIS A 47 -25.94 13.81 -18.07
C HIS A 47 -25.55 12.36 -17.79
N PRO A 48 -25.10 11.58 -18.80
CA PRO A 48 -24.46 10.31 -18.52
C PRO A 48 -23.26 10.63 -17.63
N ARG A 49 -23.39 10.27 -16.36
CA ARG A 49 -22.35 10.38 -15.36
C ARG A 49 -21.11 9.70 -15.96
N PRO A 50 -19.99 10.40 -16.22
CA PRO A 50 -18.78 9.71 -16.61
C PRO A 50 -18.48 8.68 -15.52
N PRO A 51 -18.12 7.43 -15.88
CA PRO A 51 -17.84 6.41 -14.89
C PRO A 51 -16.78 6.94 -13.91
N PRO A 52 -16.87 6.62 -12.60
CA PRO A 52 -15.81 6.97 -11.66
C PRO A 52 -14.46 6.50 -12.21
N PRO A 53 -13.36 7.20 -11.95
CA PRO A 53 -12.07 6.90 -12.57
C PRO A 53 -11.76 5.42 -12.39
N ALA A 54 -11.69 4.69 -13.51
CA ALA A 54 -11.48 3.25 -13.59
C ALA A 54 -10.08 2.81 -13.10
N ALA A 55 -9.39 3.64 -12.31
CA ALA A 55 -7.98 3.56 -12.00
C ALA A 55 -7.63 2.72 -10.75
N GLN A 56 -8.61 2.17 -10.04
CA GLN A 56 -8.35 1.49 -8.74
C GLN A 56 -8.92 0.08 -8.64
N GLN A 57 -9.45 -0.47 -9.74
CA GLN A 57 -10.00 -1.82 -9.75
C GLN A 57 -9.03 -2.77 -10.44
N LEU A 58 -8.28 -3.53 -9.63
CA LEU A 58 -7.37 -4.58 -10.10
C LEU A 58 -8.01 -5.94 -9.85
N LEU A 59 -8.15 -6.78 -10.88
CA LEU A 59 -8.57 -8.17 -10.68
C LEU A 59 -7.49 -8.95 -9.95
N CYS A 60 -7.90 -9.87 -9.08
CA CYS A 60 -6.95 -10.72 -8.39
C CYS A 60 -6.27 -11.67 -9.39
N PRO A 61 -4.93 -11.62 -9.53
CA PRO A 61 -4.21 -12.45 -10.49
C PRO A 61 -4.19 -13.94 -10.09
N VAL A 62 -4.50 -14.27 -8.83
CA VAL A 62 -4.52 -15.65 -8.32
C VAL A 62 -5.84 -16.35 -8.65
N CYS A 63 -6.98 -15.71 -8.38
CA CYS A 63 -8.30 -16.34 -8.56
C CYS A 63 -9.07 -15.86 -9.80
N MET A 64 -8.65 -14.75 -10.42
CA MET A 64 -9.27 -14.08 -11.57
C MET A 64 -10.78 -13.80 -11.48
N GLY A 65 -11.38 -13.95 -10.30
CA GLY A 65 -12.84 -13.90 -10.11
C GLY A 65 -13.31 -12.86 -9.11
N ALA A 66 -12.41 -12.02 -8.60
CA ALA A 66 -12.76 -10.92 -7.71
C ALA A 66 -11.77 -9.77 -7.86
N PHE A 67 -12.26 -8.54 -7.66
CA PHE A 67 -11.41 -7.36 -7.58
C PHE A 67 -10.72 -7.28 -6.21
N LEU A 68 -9.46 -6.86 -6.23
CA LEU A 68 -8.67 -6.59 -5.06
C LEU A 68 -9.18 -5.31 -4.38
N LEU A 69 -9.20 -5.34 -3.05
CA LEU A 69 -9.59 -4.22 -2.21
C LEU A 69 -8.36 -3.71 -1.47
N GLN A 70 -8.09 -2.41 -1.55
CA GLN A 70 -7.05 -1.77 -0.76
C GLN A 70 -7.68 -1.13 0.49
N ARG A 71 -7.16 -1.44 1.68
CA ARG A 71 -7.55 -0.83 2.96
C ARG A 71 -6.31 -0.56 3.79
N ALA A 72 -6.11 0.69 4.20
CA ALA A 72 -4.97 1.10 5.03
C ALA A 72 -3.61 0.59 4.51
N GLY A 73 -3.41 0.61 3.18
CA GLY A 73 -2.17 0.13 2.55
C GLY A 73 -2.03 -1.39 2.40
N VAL A 74 -3.00 -2.17 2.87
CA VAL A 74 -3.06 -3.62 2.66
C VAL A 74 -4.03 -3.93 1.52
N VAL A 75 -3.58 -4.71 0.55
CA VAL A 75 -4.39 -5.19 -0.57
C VAL A 75 -4.84 -6.62 -0.29
N VAL A 76 -6.15 -6.86 -0.35
CA VAL A 76 -6.76 -8.16 -0.06
C VAL A 76 -7.70 -8.60 -1.17
N CYS A 77 -7.65 -9.91 -1.46
CA CYS A 77 -8.63 -10.63 -2.26
C CYS A 77 -9.81 -11.00 -1.33
N PRO A 78 -11.06 -10.63 -1.66
CA PRO A 78 -12.23 -10.98 -0.83
C PRO A 78 -12.49 -12.49 -0.79
N ARG A 79 -11.90 -13.27 -1.72
CA ARG A 79 -11.90 -14.74 -1.69
C ARG A 79 -10.78 -15.34 -0.82
N GLY A 80 -9.99 -14.52 -0.12
CA GLY A 80 -8.91 -14.97 0.77
C GLY A 80 -7.63 -15.45 0.06
N CYS A 81 -7.56 -15.27 -1.25
CA CYS A 81 -6.53 -15.87 -2.09
C CYS A 81 -5.22 -15.07 -2.18
N LEU A 82 -5.26 -13.80 -1.80
CA LEU A 82 -4.15 -12.86 -1.88
C LEU A 82 -4.30 -11.84 -0.75
N GLN A 83 -3.21 -11.56 -0.07
CA GLN A 83 -3.11 -10.52 0.95
C GLN A 83 -1.68 -9.99 0.94
N LEU A 84 -1.51 -8.72 0.54
CA LEU A 84 -0.23 -8.04 0.41
C LEU A 84 -0.25 -6.77 1.25
N ASN A 85 0.81 -6.53 2.02
CA ASN A 85 0.98 -5.28 2.75
C ASN A 85 1.81 -4.31 1.91
N LEU A 86 1.16 -3.57 1.00
CA LEU A 86 1.86 -2.61 0.14
C LEU A 86 2.40 -1.41 0.93
N ALA A 87 1.80 -1.06 2.07
CA ALA A 87 2.32 0.00 2.94
C ALA A 87 3.70 -0.32 3.50
N ALA A 88 4.01 -1.60 3.77
CA ALA A 88 5.34 -2.01 4.21
C ALA A 88 6.42 -1.70 3.15
N GLU A 89 6.04 -1.75 1.87
CA GLU A 89 6.91 -1.47 0.72
C GLU A 89 6.77 -0.05 0.17
N SER A 90 5.94 0.80 0.80
CA SER A 90 5.58 2.13 0.27
C SER A 90 4.99 2.10 -1.14
N LEU A 91 4.30 1.01 -1.50
CA LEU A 91 3.68 0.81 -2.82
C LEU A 91 2.18 1.12 -2.78
N SER A 92 1.64 1.53 -3.93
CA SER A 92 0.21 1.69 -4.15
C SER A 92 -0.37 0.55 -5.00
N LEU A 93 -1.69 0.42 -5.04
CA LEU A 93 -2.37 -0.53 -5.93
C LEU A 93 -2.10 -0.21 -7.41
N GLY A 94 -1.82 1.06 -7.74
CA GLY A 94 -1.36 1.46 -9.06
C GLY A 94 0.02 0.88 -9.40
N ASP A 95 0.95 0.89 -8.45
CA ASP A 95 2.29 0.30 -8.62
C ASP A 95 2.21 -1.22 -8.77
N LEU A 96 1.36 -1.88 -7.98
CA LEU A 96 1.09 -3.31 -8.14
C LEU A 96 0.56 -3.63 -9.55
N ARG A 97 -0.35 -2.81 -10.07
CA ARG A 97 -0.87 -2.97 -11.43
C ARG A 97 0.23 -2.83 -12.47
N ALA A 98 1.03 -1.75 -12.38
CA ALA A 98 2.14 -1.51 -13.29
C ALA A 98 3.15 -2.67 -13.27
N ARG A 99 3.43 -3.21 -12.08
CA ARG A 99 4.35 -4.33 -11.91
C ARG A 99 3.80 -5.63 -12.48
N LEU A 100 2.50 -5.89 -12.34
CA LEU A 100 1.86 -7.04 -12.99
C LEU A 100 1.94 -6.91 -14.51
N GLU A 101 1.63 -5.74 -15.06
CA GLU A 101 1.71 -5.45 -16.50
C GLU A 101 3.13 -5.67 -17.03
N GLN A 102 4.14 -5.18 -16.31
CA GLN A 102 5.53 -5.42 -16.62
C GLN A 102 5.88 -6.91 -16.67
N VAL A 103 5.45 -7.71 -15.68
CA VAL A 103 5.70 -9.16 -15.66
C VAL A 103 5.05 -9.87 -16.85
N TYR A 104 3.85 -9.45 -17.24
CA TYR A 104 3.19 -10.00 -18.43
C TYR A 104 3.96 -9.65 -19.73
N GLU A 105 4.45 -8.42 -19.86
CA GLU A 105 5.25 -8.00 -21.02
C GLU A 105 6.61 -8.69 -21.06
N GLU A 106 7.30 -8.84 -19.92
CA GLU A 106 8.55 -9.60 -19.81
C GLU A 106 8.35 -11.06 -20.20
N HIS A 107 7.28 -11.69 -19.72
CA HIS A 107 6.92 -13.05 -20.09
C HIS A 107 6.61 -13.16 -21.59
N ARG A 108 5.85 -12.22 -22.14
CA ARG A 108 5.53 -12.17 -23.58
C ARG A 108 6.78 -11.98 -24.44
N ALA A 109 7.74 -11.18 -23.97
CA ALA A 109 9.01 -10.96 -24.65
C ALA A 109 9.86 -12.25 -24.76
N THR A 110 9.67 -13.22 -23.86
CA THR A 110 10.30 -14.56 -24.00
C THR A 110 9.73 -15.40 -25.14
N GLY A 111 8.63 -14.97 -25.77
CA GLY A 111 7.94 -15.71 -26.82
C GLY A 111 7.14 -16.92 -26.30
N CYS A 112 6.95 -17.02 -24.98
CA CYS A 112 6.22 -18.11 -24.38
C CYS A 112 4.70 -17.97 -24.56
N GLY A 113 4.06 -18.99 -25.15
CA GLY A 113 2.60 -19.06 -25.28
C GLY A 113 1.86 -19.59 -24.05
N GLY A 114 2.59 -19.92 -22.97
CA GLY A 114 2.01 -20.43 -21.73
C GLY A 114 1.38 -19.32 -20.87
N SER A 115 0.43 -19.70 -20.02
CA SER A 115 -0.20 -18.79 -19.05
C SER A 115 0.65 -18.62 -17.79
N LEU A 116 0.82 -17.39 -17.32
CA LEU A 116 1.37 -17.11 -16.00
C LEU A 116 0.37 -17.49 -14.91
N VAL A 117 0.85 -18.22 -13.91
CA VAL A 117 0.10 -18.57 -12.71
C VAL A 117 0.70 -17.80 -11.55
N PHE A 118 -0.11 -17.02 -10.86
CA PHE A 118 0.31 -16.24 -9.71
C PHE A 118 0.03 -16.98 -8.42
N ARG A 119 0.95 -16.91 -7.47
CA ARG A 119 0.83 -17.53 -6.15
C ARG A 119 1.40 -16.63 -5.08
N MET A 120 0.85 -16.75 -3.88
CA MET A 120 1.41 -16.13 -2.69
C MET A 120 2.40 -17.10 -2.07
N GLU A 121 3.61 -16.62 -1.81
CA GLU A 121 4.65 -17.36 -1.12
C GLU A 121 5.06 -16.58 0.14
N ASP A 122 5.32 -17.31 1.22
CA ASP A 122 5.89 -16.71 2.43
C ASP A 122 7.41 -16.81 2.32
N LEU A 123 8.06 -15.65 2.22
CA LEU A 123 9.50 -15.54 2.10
C LEU A 123 10.00 -14.70 3.28
N PHE A 124 10.78 -15.33 4.17
CA PHE A 124 11.36 -14.65 5.33
C PHE A 124 10.33 -13.97 6.26
N GLY A 125 9.12 -14.52 6.35
CA GLY A 125 8.03 -13.94 7.16
C GLY A 125 7.30 -12.78 6.50
N SER A 126 7.63 -12.41 5.25
CA SER A 126 6.82 -11.53 4.42
C SER A 126 6.07 -12.33 3.35
N ARG A 127 4.85 -11.89 3.06
CA ARG A 127 4.03 -12.49 2.01
C ARG A 127 4.35 -11.82 0.69
N SER A 128 5.07 -12.55 -0.18
CA SER A 128 5.43 -12.10 -1.51
C SER A 128 4.47 -12.67 -2.56
N LEU A 129 4.20 -11.89 -3.61
CA LEU A 129 3.48 -12.36 -4.79
C LEU A 129 4.47 -12.78 -5.87
N THR A 130 4.41 -14.03 -6.28
CA THR A 130 5.26 -14.60 -7.33
C THR A 130 4.42 -15.11 -8.48
N SER A 131 5.06 -15.27 -9.64
CA SER A 131 4.45 -15.89 -10.80
C SER A 131 5.36 -16.97 -11.39
N SER A 132 4.73 -18.01 -11.90
CA SER A 132 5.40 -19.11 -12.58
C SER A 132 4.65 -19.45 -13.87
N CYS A 133 5.39 -19.85 -14.90
CA CYS A 133 4.79 -20.34 -16.13
C CYS A 133 4.93 -21.87 -16.22
N ALA A 134 3.86 -22.55 -16.62
CA ALA A 134 3.87 -24.00 -16.82
C ALA A 134 4.83 -24.46 -17.93
N ALA A 135 5.20 -23.57 -18.86
CA ALA A 135 6.11 -23.86 -19.96
C ALA A 135 7.60 -23.75 -19.60
N GLY A 136 7.94 -23.47 -18.33
CA GLY A 136 9.34 -23.43 -17.86
C GLY A 136 10.05 -22.09 -18.02
N CYS A 137 9.30 -20.98 -18.09
CA CYS A 137 9.87 -19.62 -18.02
C CYS A 137 10.49 -19.34 -16.63
N PRO A 138 11.38 -18.34 -16.52
CA PRO A 138 11.90 -17.92 -15.23
C PRO A 138 10.76 -17.51 -14.28
N HIS A 139 10.99 -17.68 -12.99
CA HIS A 139 10.09 -17.20 -11.96
C HIS A 139 10.18 -15.67 -11.84
N TYR A 140 9.04 -14.98 -11.86
CA TYR A 140 9.01 -13.53 -11.69
C TYR A 140 8.46 -13.17 -10.32
N ARG A 141 9.16 -12.30 -9.61
CA ARG A 141 8.72 -11.73 -8.33
C ARG A 141 8.02 -10.40 -8.59
N VAL A 142 6.78 -10.28 -8.12
CA VAL A 142 5.95 -9.08 -8.32
C VAL A 142 6.13 -8.11 -7.14
N VAL A 143 5.88 -8.57 -5.91
CA VAL A 143 5.90 -7.76 -4.68
C VAL A 143 6.51 -8.58 -3.54
N ALA A 144 7.23 -7.95 -2.61
CA ALA A 144 8.03 -8.60 -1.57
C ALA A 144 7.38 -8.57 -0.18
#